data_AF-A0A5Q4FUZ1-F1
#
_entry.id   AF-A0A5Q4FUZ1-F1
#
_cell.length_a   1.000
_cell.length_b   1.000
_cell.length_c   1.000
_cell.angle_alpha   90.00
_cell.angle_beta   90.00
_cell.angle_gamma   90.00
#
_symmetry.space_group_name_H-M   'P 1'
#
loop_
_entity.id
_entity.type
_entity.pdbx_description
1 polymer ?
#
loop_
_entity_poly.entity_id
_entity_poly.type
_entity_poly.pdbx_seq_one_letter_code
_entity_poly.pdbx_strand_id
1 'polypeptide(L)'
;MSEVVTVAGVSVEPGTRRDIAPSASESFTGDRTTLPLAVINGIEDGPRVFITGAVHGDELNGIPICRQVLDRLDPSTLRGSVIVVPIVNVLGVQIGSRYLPDRRDLNRSFPGSHTGSMAARIARLLLEEVIIGSDVGIDLHTAANHRTNVPQIRIATDDDVSLGLATTFGAPFVLDAKLRPGSLRETAGARGVPVLTYEAGGPLRFDDDAIDTGVRGVFRVLRSLDAIDDAPAPAHDQPMILHESRWLRAERGGILELHVGPGDHVQPGQPLWTTSSALGAERASIEAEEEAYVIGSTTLPLVQPGQALLHLALPGDRLPSEDDPTEEEDEDDPDEPHVP
;
A
#
# COMPACT_ATOMS: atom_id res chain seq x y z
N MET A 1 10.24 11.61 29.86
CA MET A 1 11.39 11.70 28.92
C MET A 1 11.44 10.34 28.30
N SER A 2 11.40 10.28 26.98
CA SER A 2 11.41 9.01 26.25
C SER A 2 12.63 8.17 26.60
N GLU A 3 12.47 6.86 26.50
CA GLU A 3 13.57 5.92 26.59
C GLU A 3 14.40 5.88 25.30
N VAL A 4 15.62 5.33 25.39
CA VAL A 4 16.48 5.11 24.23
C VAL A 4 15.87 4.03 23.34
N VAL A 5 15.65 4.35 22.07
CA VAL A 5 15.19 3.38 21.07
C VAL A 5 16.39 2.68 20.46
N THR A 6 16.38 1.34 20.42
CA THR A 6 17.43 0.56 19.74
C THR A 6 16.84 -0.16 18.54
N VAL A 7 17.46 0.04 17.37
CA VAL A 7 17.08 -0.61 16.11
C VAL A 7 18.36 -1.11 15.44
N ALA A 8 18.38 -2.39 15.09
CA ALA A 8 19.51 -3.10 14.49
C ALA A 8 20.83 -2.90 15.26
N GLY A 9 20.75 -2.89 16.60
CA GLY A 9 21.89 -2.68 17.49
C GLY A 9 22.41 -1.23 17.56
N VAL A 10 21.74 -0.27 16.92
CA VAL A 10 22.05 1.16 17.02
C VAL A 10 21.09 1.83 17.99
N SER A 11 21.64 2.47 19.02
CA SER A 11 20.87 3.26 19.98
C SER A 11 20.62 4.69 19.48
N VAL A 12 19.38 5.16 19.66
CA VAL A 12 18.90 6.46 19.23
C VAL A 12 18.37 7.20 20.45
N GLU A 13 19.13 8.22 20.87
CA GLU A 13 18.83 9.01 22.06
C GLU A 13 17.57 9.86 21.87
N PRO A 14 16.84 10.16 22.95
CA PRO A 14 15.74 11.12 22.93
C PRO A 14 16.09 12.45 22.25
N GLY A 15 15.18 12.98 21.44
CA GLY A 15 15.38 14.23 20.70
C GLY A 15 16.38 14.13 19.55
N THR A 16 16.66 12.92 19.05
CA THR A 16 17.59 12.71 17.93
C THR A 16 16.99 11.86 16.82
N ARG A 17 17.58 11.98 15.63
CA ARG A 17 17.34 11.10 14.49
C ARG A 17 18.62 10.39 14.10
N ARG A 18 18.49 9.12 13.70
CA ARG A 18 19.58 8.34 13.10
C ARG A 18 19.09 7.64 11.83
N ASP A 19 19.88 7.76 10.77
CA ASP A 19 19.72 6.97 9.56
C ASP A 19 20.61 5.72 9.69
N ILE A 20 20.05 4.55 9.43
CA ILE A 20 20.66 3.23 9.66
C ILE A 20 20.45 2.39 8.40
N ALA A 21 21.39 1.50 8.08
CA ALA A 21 21.31 0.59 6.95
C ALA A 21 21.77 -0.83 7.35
N PRO A 22 21.00 -1.57 8.18
CA PRO A 22 21.33 -2.94 8.52
C PRO A 22 21.48 -3.84 7.29
N SER A 23 22.32 -4.87 7.40
CA SER A 23 22.36 -5.93 6.38
C SER A 23 21.06 -6.69 6.39
N ALA A 24 20.43 -6.81 5.23
CA ALA A 24 19.31 -7.73 5.03
C ALA A 24 19.74 -8.99 4.26
N SER A 25 20.67 -8.86 3.32
CA SER A 25 21.21 -9.99 2.55
C SER A 25 22.58 -9.68 1.95
N GLU A 26 23.07 -10.58 1.10
CA GLU A 26 24.29 -10.46 0.31
C GLU A 26 24.01 -10.90 -1.13
N SER A 27 24.61 -10.21 -2.09
CA SER A 27 24.58 -10.58 -3.51
C SER A 27 25.52 -11.75 -3.80
N PHE A 28 25.47 -12.30 -5.02
CA PHE A 28 26.35 -13.40 -5.43
C PHE A 28 27.85 -13.00 -5.50
N THR A 29 28.16 -11.69 -5.54
CA THR A 29 29.54 -11.17 -5.43
C THR A 29 29.98 -10.93 -3.99
N GLY A 30 29.09 -11.11 -3.00
CA GLY A 30 29.35 -10.85 -1.59
C GLY A 30 29.06 -9.41 -1.16
N ASP A 31 28.51 -8.57 -2.04
CA ASP A 31 28.11 -7.20 -1.68
C ASP A 31 26.86 -7.21 -0.80
N ARG A 32 26.87 -6.42 0.28
CA ARG A 32 25.75 -6.36 1.23
C ARG A 32 24.55 -5.64 0.63
N THR A 33 23.40 -6.30 0.64
CA THR A 33 22.11 -5.66 0.43
C THR A 33 21.62 -5.14 1.77
N THR A 34 21.47 -3.82 1.88
CA THR A 34 21.03 -3.16 3.12
C THR A 34 19.56 -2.76 3.06
N LEU A 35 18.96 -2.58 4.24
CA LEU A 35 17.61 -2.04 4.39
C LEU A 35 17.72 -0.60 4.94
N PRO A 36 17.64 0.45 4.10
CA PRO A 36 17.78 1.83 4.56
C PRO A 36 16.56 2.25 5.38
N LEU A 37 16.78 2.69 6.61
CA LEU A 37 15.74 3.17 7.50
C LEU A 37 16.20 4.38 8.32
N ALA A 38 15.25 5.18 8.77
CA ALA A 38 15.47 6.28 9.68
C ALA A 38 14.66 6.07 10.95
N VAL A 39 15.28 6.33 12.10
CA VAL A 39 14.65 6.28 13.41
C VAL A 39 14.65 7.70 13.97
N ILE A 40 13.46 8.23 14.25
CA ILE A 40 13.26 9.50 14.93
C ILE A 40 12.78 9.18 16.34
N ASN A 41 13.56 9.56 17.35
CA ASN A 41 13.17 9.39 18.75
C ASN A 41 12.81 10.76 19.34
N GLY A 42 11.56 10.88 19.81
CA GLY A 42 11.02 12.06 20.47
C GLY A 42 11.70 12.34 21.80
N ILE A 43 11.37 13.45 22.44
CA ILE A 43 11.88 13.79 23.80
C ILE A 43 10.94 13.31 24.92
N GLU A 44 9.69 13.03 24.56
CA GLU A 44 8.62 12.62 25.46
C GLU A 44 8.14 11.21 25.12
N ASP A 45 7.59 10.51 26.11
CA ASP A 45 6.98 9.20 25.92
C ASP A 45 5.77 9.31 25.01
N GLY A 46 5.51 8.28 24.20
CA GLY A 46 4.43 8.29 23.21
C GLY A 46 4.46 7.03 22.35
N PRO A 47 3.66 6.99 21.27
CA PRO A 47 3.54 5.80 20.43
C PRO A 47 4.82 5.52 19.64
N ARG A 48 5.05 4.25 19.32
CA ARG A 48 6.01 3.82 18.31
C ARG A 48 5.29 3.49 17.01
N VAL A 49 5.52 4.28 15.97
CA VAL A 49 4.88 4.11 14.66
C VAL A 49 5.92 3.70 13.63
N PHE A 50 5.59 2.73 12.77
CA PHE A 50 6.40 2.46 11.59
C PHE A 50 5.70 2.89 10.30
N ILE A 51 6.50 3.31 9.32
CA ILE A 51 6.04 3.68 7.99
C ILE A 51 6.94 2.97 6.97
N THR A 52 6.35 2.18 6.10
CA THR A 52 7.06 1.42 5.05
C THR A 52 6.63 1.87 3.67
N GLY A 53 7.57 1.91 2.74
CA GLY A 53 7.31 2.12 1.31
C GLY A 53 8.10 1.13 0.45
N ALA A 54 7.61 0.93 -0.77
CA ALA A 54 8.22 0.04 -1.75
C ALA A 54 8.53 -1.36 -1.18
N VAL A 55 7.54 -1.98 -0.52
CA VAL A 55 7.56 -3.42 -0.23
C VAL A 55 7.59 -4.21 -1.53
N HIS A 56 6.88 -3.72 -2.54
CA HIS A 56 7.08 -4.06 -3.94
C HIS A 56 7.96 -2.99 -4.60
N GLY A 57 8.90 -3.40 -5.44
CA GLY A 57 9.93 -2.49 -5.96
C GLY A 57 9.48 -1.55 -7.09
N ASP A 58 8.33 -1.82 -7.69
CA ASP A 58 7.70 -1.00 -8.72
C ASP A 58 6.73 0.04 -8.15
N GLU A 59 6.42 -0.01 -6.86
CA GLU A 59 5.45 0.87 -6.20
C GLU A 59 6.15 2.09 -5.58
N LEU A 60 6.34 3.13 -6.40
CA LEU A 60 7.28 4.21 -6.08
C LEU A 60 6.71 5.33 -5.20
N ASN A 61 5.38 5.53 -5.13
CA ASN A 61 4.77 6.67 -4.44
C ASN A 61 5.06 6.71 -2.93
N GLY A 62 5.28 5.55 -2.30
CA GLY A 62 5.65 5.48 -0.88
C GLY A 62 7.00 6.14 -0.56
N ILE A 63 7.92 6.17 -1.52
CA ILE A 63 9.27 6.73 -1.34
C ILE A 63 9.24 8.25 -1.07
N PRO A 64 8.63 9.10 -1.94
CA PRO A 64 8.51 10.52 -1.67
C PRO A 64 7.62 10.84 -0.48
N ILE A 65 6.59 10.02 -0.17
CA ILE A 65 5.80 10.19 1.07
C ILE A 65 6.72 10.05 2.29
N CYS A 66 7.46 8.95 2.39
CA CYS A 66 8.43 8.71 3.46
C CYS A 66 9.46 9.84 3.55
N ARG A 67 9.99 10.32 2.42
CA ARG A 67 10.92 11.45 2.38
C ARG A 67 10.30 12.73 2.96
N GLN A 68 9.08 13.07 2.57
CA GLN A 68 8.42 14.30 3.07
C GLN A 68 8.04 14.20 4.55
N VAL A 69 7.69 13.01 5.03
CA VAL A 69 7.51 12.76 6.47
C VAL A 69 8.83 12.98 7.21
N LEU A 70 9.93 12.41 6.70
CA LEU A 70 11.27 12.57 7.27
C LEU A 70 11.77 14.02 7.29
N ASP A 71 11.44 14.81 6.28
CA ASP A 71 11.84 16.22 6.17
C ASP A 71 11.05 17.12 7.15
N ARG A 72 9.88 16.67 7.61
CA ARG A 72 8.95 17.47 8.43
C ARG A 72 8.89 17.07 9.91
N LEU A 73 9.30 15.85 10.26
CA LEU A 73 9.34 15.41 11.65
C LEU A 73 10.54 16.01 12.39
N ASP A 74 10.25 16.68 13.51
CA ASP A 74 11.24 17.22 14.42
C ASP A 74 11.32 16.36 15.69
N PRO A 75 12.45 15.67 15.96
CA PRO A 75 12.63 14.89 17.18
C PRO A 75 12.42 15.70 18.47
N SER A 76 12.65 17.03 18.45
CA SER A 76 12.55 17.88 19.63
C SER A 76 11.10 18.19 20.04
N THR A 77 10.13 17.94 19.16
CA THR A 77 8.70 18.12 19.44
C THR A 77 7.90 16.82 19.33
N LEU A 78 8.54 15.72 18.89
CA LEU A 78 7.92 14.42 18.76
C LEU A 78 7.72 13.76 20.13
N ARG A 79 6.59 13.07 20.29
CA ARG A 79 6.30 12.16 21.40
C ARG A 79 6.36 10.72 20.89
N GLY A 80 7.07 9.85 21.59
CA GLY A 80 7.33 8.48 21.17
C GLY A 80 8.40 8.39 20.09
N SER A 81 8.24 7.46 19.13
CA SER A 81 9.23 7.26 18.07
C SER A 81 8.59 6.90 16.74
N VAL A 82 9.24 7.29 15.65
CA VAL A 82 8.82 6.95 14.29
C VAL A 82 9.96 6.26 13.56
N ILE A 83 9.70 5.09 12.99
CA ILE A 83 10.64 4.34 12.16
C ILE A 83 10.15 4.38 10.72
N VAL A 84 10.93 4.98 9.83
CA VAL A 84 10.58 5.10 8.42
C VAL A 84 11.52 4.23 7.60
N VAL A 85 10.96 3.34 6.79
CA VAL A 85 11.69 2.48 5.85
C VAL A 85 11.21 2.83 4.44
N PRO A 86 11.82 3.82 3.76
CA PRO A 86 11.32 4.33 2.49
C PRO A 86 11.33 3.29 1.37
N ILE A 87 12.30 2.36 1.42
CA ILE A 87 12.47 1.31 0.42
C ILE A 87 12.75 -0.01 1.13
N VAL A 88 11.73 -0.87 1.20
CA VAL A 88 11.90 -2.21 1.80
C VAL A 88 12.53 -3.17 0.78
N ASN A 89 12.01 -3.24 -0.44
CA ASN A 89 12.55 -4.06 -1.52
C ASN A 89 13.54 -3.27 -2.39
N VAL A 90 14.72 -2.98 -1.83
CA VAL A 90 15.79 -2.20 -2.50
C VAL A 90 16.17 -2.79 -3.86
N LEU A 91 16.25 -4.12 -3.95
CA LEU A 91 16.63 -4.79 -5.19
C LEU A 91 15.53 -4.74 -6.25
N GLY A 92 14.27 -4.87 -5.85
CA GLY A 92 13.12 -4.69 -6.74
C GLY A 92 13.10 -3.27 -7.32
N VAL A 93 13.33 -2.24 -6.50
CA VAL A 93 13.42 -0.85 -6.97
C VAL A 93 14.54 -0.66 -7.99
N GLN A 94 15.71 -1.26 -7.77
CA GLN A 94 16.85 -1.15 -8.70
C GLN A 94 16.55 -1.73 -10.08
N ILE A 95 15.70 -2.74 -10.18
CA ILE A 95 15.32 -3.37 -11.45
C ILE A 95 13.93 -2.96 -11.94
N GLY A 96 13.22 -2.10 -11.20
CA GLY A 96 11.85 -1.68 -11.50
C GLY A 96 10.85 -2.83 -11.49
N SER A 97 10.97 -3.76 -10.54
CA SER A 97 10.10 -4.95 -10.42
C SER A 97 9.43 -5.03 -9.07
N ARG A 98 8.18 -5.52 -9.08
CA ARG A 98 7.44 -5.94 -7.88
C ARG A 98 8.25 -6.91 -7.02
N TYR A 99 8.87 -7.88 -7.69
CA TYR A 99 9.54 -9.02 -7.09
C TYR A 99 10.99 -8.72 -6.72
N LEU A 100 11.56 -9.57 -5.87
CA LEU A 100 13.01 -9.66 -5.72
C LEU A 100 13.64 -10.36 -6.94
N PRO A 101 14.98 -10.23 -7.15
CA PRO A 101 15.68 -10.91 -8.25
C PRO A 101 15.50 -12.44 -8.31
N ASP A 102 15.14 -13.08 -7.19
CA ASP A 102 14.79 -14.50 -7.13
C ASP A 102 13.30 -14.80 -7.41
N ARG A 103 12.57 -13.81 -7.96
CA ARG A 103 11.15 -13.84 -8.36
C ARG A 103 10.17 -14.08 -7.21
N ARG A 104 10.60 -13.87 -5.97
CA ARG A 104 9.73 -14.00 -4.81
C ARG A 104 9.08 -12.67 -4.51
N ASP A 105 7.79 -12.73 -4.21
CA ASP A 105 7.08 -11.62 -3.61
C ASP A 105 7.50 -11.52 -2.14
N LEU A 106 8.05 -10.35 -1.77
CA LEU A 106 8.42 -10.05 -0.40
C LEU A 106 7.20 -10.09 0.52
N ASN A 107 6.07 -9.57 0.06
CA ASN A 107 4.83 -9.52 0.81
C ASN A 107 4.12 -10.88 0.85
N ARG A 108 4.66 -11.96 0.26
CA ARG A 108 4.27 -13.36 0.53
C ARG A 108 5.30 -14.11 1.37
N SER A 109 6.35 -13.43 1.83
CA SER A 109 7.50 -14.04 2.50
C SER A 109 7.54 -13.78 4.02
N PHE A 110 6.57 -13.06 4.59
CA PHE A 110 6.46 -12.90 6.05
C PHE A 110 5.98 -14.21 6.71
N PRO A 111 6.38 -14.51 7.97
CA PRO A 111 7.20 -13.71 8.89
C PRO A 111 8.73 -13.80 8.63
N GLY A 112 9.13 -14.40 7.51
CA GLY A 112 10.54 -14.51 7.12
C GLY A 112 11.34 -15.54 7.90
N SER A 113 12.63 -15.67 7.56
CA SER A 113 13.59 -16.56 8.21
C SER A 113 15.03 -16.07 8.05
N HIS A 114 15.83 -16.20 9.12
CA HIS A 114 17.27 -15.92 9.13
C HIS A 114 18.08 -16.85 8.23
N THR A 115 17.55 -18.02 7.89
CA THR A 115 18.22 -19.03 7.03
C THR A 115 17.53 -19.18 5.68
N GLY A 116 16.45 -18.42 5.43
CA GLY A 116 15.64 -18.52 4.24
C GLY A 116 16.22 -17.79 3.02
N SER A 117 15.36 -17.61 2.02
CA SER A 117 15.63 -16.79 0.84
C SER A 117 15.93 -15.34 1.21
N MET A 118 16.40 -14.57 0.24
CA MET A 118 16.62 -13.13 0.40
C MET A 118 15.34 -12.41 0.86
N ALA A 119 14.21 -12.71 0.22
CA ALA A 119 12.89 -12.23 0.63
C ALA A 119 12.59 -12.52 2.11
N ALA A 120 12.80 -13.78 2.52
CA ALA A 120 12.54 -14.21 3.89
C ALA A 120 13.48 -13.53 4.91
N ARG A 121 14.73 -13.23 4.55
CA ARG A 121 15.67 -12.53 5.43
C ARG A 121 15.29 -11.06 5.60
N ILE A 122 14.88 -10.39 4.53
CA ILE A 122 14.36 -9.00 4.59
C ILE A 122 13.09 -8.96 5.45
N ALA A 123 12.13 -9.85 5.20
CA ALA A 123 10.88 -9.92 5.97
C ALA A 123 11.15 -10.19 7.46
N ARG A 124 12.13 -11.05 7.77
CA ARG A 124 12.56 -11.35 9.14
C ARG A 124 13.19 -10.13 9.82
N LEU A 125 14.07 -9.43 9.13
CA LEU A 125 14.69 -8.21 9.65
C LEU A 125 13.65 -7.12 9.92
N LEU A 126 12.72 -6.90 8.99
CA LEU A 126 11.64 -5.93 9.16
C LEU A 126 10.74 -6.29 10.36
N LEU A 127 10.40 -7.58 10.50
CA LEU A 127 9.63 -8.06 11.63
C LEU A 127 10.31 -7.76 12.97
N GLU A 128 11.58 -8.13 13.11
CA GLU A 128 12.29 -8.05 14.39
C GLU A 128 12.67 -6.62 14.76
N GLU A 129 13.09 -5.80 13.80
CA GLU A 129 13.67 -4.48 14.07
C GLU A 129 12.66 -3.33 13.94
N VAL A 130 11.58 -3.53 13.18
CA VAL A 130 10.63 -2.46 12.84
C VAL A 130 9.23 -2.75 13.36
N ILE A 131 8.69 -3.94 13.11
CA ILE A 131 7.29 -4.26 13.43
C ILE A 131 7.11 -4.57 14.93
N ILE A 132 7.94 -5.45 15.50
CA ILE A 132 7.81 -5.83 16.92
C ILE A 132 8.07 -4.61 17.81
N GLY A 133 7.10 -4.35 18.70
CA GLY A 133 7.16 -3.24 19.66
C GLY A 133 6.63 -1.91 19.11
N SER A 134 6.18 -1.88 17.86
CA SER A 134 5.41 -0.74 17.34
C SER A 134 3.94 -0.85 17.74
N ASP A 135 3.27 0.28 17.91
CA ASP A 135 1.85 0.38 18.23
C ASP A 135 0.98 0.42 16.97
N VAL A 136 1.47 1.05 15.89
CA VAL A 136 0.75 1.19 14.61
C VAL A 136 1.74 1.14 13.43
N GLY A 137 1.31 0.53 12.33
CA GLY A 137 2.00 0.56 11.04
C GLY A 137 1.23 1.31 9.96
N ILE A 138 1.95 1.97 9.05
CA ILE A 138 1.41 2.49 7.79
C ILE A 138 2.27 1.92 6.66
N ASP A 139 1.64 1.11 5.80
CA ASP A 139 2.32 0.45 4.69
C ASP A 139 1.84 1.06 3.36
N LEU A 140 2.75 1.70 2.64
CA LEU A 140 2.46 2.53 1.47
C LEU A 140 2.67 1.74 0.17
N HIS A 141 1.58 1.45 -0.51
CA HIS A 141 1.51 0.72 -1.77
C HIS A 141 0.93 1.58 -2.91
N THR A 142 1.08 1.09 -4.13
CA THR A 142 0.37 1.59 -5.31
C THR A 142 -0.38 0.44 -5.98
N ALA A 143 -1.19 0.74 -6.99
CA ALA A 143 -1.74 -0.31 -7.82
C ALA A 143 -0.63 -1.17 -8.45
N ALA A 144 -0.95 -2.44 -8.71
CA ALA A 144 -0.07 -3.37 -9.41
C ALA A 144 0.18 -2.96 -10.87
N ASN A 145 1.05 -3.71 -11.54
CA ASN A 145 1.46 -3.45 -12.92
C ASN A 145 0.29 -3.13 -13.85
N HIS A 146 0.50 -2.06 -14.62
CA HIS A 146 -0.47 -1.52 -15.56
C HIS A 146 -1.83 -1.11 -14.97
N ARG A 147 -1.94 -0.85 -13.67
CA ARG A 147 -3.15 -0.33 -13.03
C ARG A 147 -2.88 1.01 -12.34
N THR A 148 -3.95 1.66 -11.91
CA THR A 148 -3.91 2.85 -11.06
C THR A 148 -5.07 2.81 -10.08
N ASN A 149 -4.85 3.27 -8.85
CA ASN A 149 -5.84 3.31 -7.78
C ASN A 149 -6.15 4.75 -7.38
N VAL A 150 -7.42 5.04 -7.09
CA VAL A 150 -7.78 6.22 -6.29
C VAL A 150 -7.19 6.03 -4.89
N PRO A 151 -6.69 7.09 -4.23
CA PRO A 151 -6.25 6.99 -2.85
C PRO A 151 -7.27 6.31 -1.94
N GLN A 152 -6.85 5.21 -1.31
CA GLN A 152 -7.70 4.42 -0.41
C GLN A 152 -6.89 3.77 0.71
N ILE A 153 -7.57 3.44 1.80
CA ILE A 153 -7.00 2.65 2.91
C ILE A 153 -7.68 1.28 2.95
N ARG A 154 -6.87 0.21 2.93
CA ARG A 154 -7.31 -1.18 3.06
C ARG A 154 -7.05 -1.68 4.48
N ILE A 155 -8.11 -2.04 5.20
CA ILE A 155 -8.07 -2.55 6.59
C ILE A 155 -9.12 -3.65 6.81
N ALA A 156 -9.09 -4.32 7.97
CA ALA A 156 -10.22 -5.13 8.40
C ALA A 156 -11.21 -4.22 9.13
N THR A 157 -12.41 -4.01 8.56
CA THR A 157 -13.37 -2.99 9.06
C THR A 157 -14.07 -3.37 10.35
N ASP A 158 -13.96 -4.63 10.78
CA ASP A 158 -14.47 -5.14 12.05
C ASP A 158 -13.55 -4.81 13.25
N ASP A 159 -12.34 -4.29 13.00
CA ASP A 159 -11.46 -3.75 14.04
C ASP A 159 -11.66 -2.24 14.21
N ASP A 160 -12.34 -1.84 15.28
CA ASP A 160 -12.65 -0.44 15.61
C ASP A 160 -11.41 0.46 15.63
N VAL A 161 -10.25 -0.08 16.07
CA VAL A 161 -8.99 0.67 16.10
C VAL A 161 -8.52 0.97 14.68
N SER A 162 -8.41 -0.03 13.82
CA SER A 162 -8.03 0.14 12.42
C SER A 162 -9.01 1.04 11.66
N LEU A 163 -10.31 0.88 11.87
CA LEU A 163 -11.33 1.71 11.24
C LEU A 163 -11.23 3.18 11.68
N GLY A 164 -11.02 3.44 12.97
CA GLY A 164 -10.82 4.79 13.50
C GLY A 164 -9.55 5.45 12.94
N LEU A 165 -8.46 4.69 12.84
CA LEU A 165 -7.20 5.16 12.26
C LEU A 165 -7.33 5.40 10.74
N ALA A 166 -7.98 4.52 9.99
CA ALA A 166 -8.25 4.69 8.57
C ALA A 166 -9.14 5.91 8.29
N THR A 167 -10.16 6.13 9.11
CA THR A 167 -11.03 7.30 9.07
C THR A 167 -10.24 8.59 9.31
N THR A 168 -9.33 8.56 10.29
CA THR A 168 -8.44 9.69 10.60
C THR A 168 -7.41 9.92 9.49
N PHE A 169 -6.91 8.85 8.87
CA PHE A 169 -6.02 8.96 7.71
C PHE A 169 -6.70 9.77 6.61
N GLY A 170 -8.01 9.63 6.39
CA GLY A 170 -8.79 10.56 5.57
C GLY A 170 -8.45 10.51 4.09
N ALA A 171 -8.20 9.31 3.56
CA ALA A 171 -8.29 9.06 2.12
C ALA A 171 -9.78 9.09 1.70
N PRO A 172 -10.13 9.34 0.41
CA PRO A 172 -11.51 9.31 -0.06
C PRO A 172 -12.26 8.00 0.26
N PHE A 173 -11.56 6.87 0.22
CA PHE A 173 -12.14 5.54 0.38
C PHE A 173 -11.44 4.72 1.48
N VAL A 174 -12.22 3.96 2.22
CA VAL A 174 -11.76 2.88 3.10
C VAL A 174 -12.38 1.58 2.61
N LEU A 175 -11.57 0.59 2.27
CA LEU A 175 -12.00 -0.69 1.74
C LEU A 175 -11.82 -1.79 2.79
N ASP A 176 -12.86 -2.60 2.99
CA ASP A 176 -12.77 -3.82 3.79
C ASP A 176 -11.96 -4.89 3.04
N ALA A 177 -10.79 -5.23 3.57
CA ALA A 177 -9.81 -6.06 2.90
C ALA A 177 -9.36 -7.22 3.80
N LYS A 178 -9.57 -8.44 3.33
CA LYS A 178 -9.14 -9.68 3.99
C LYS A 178 -7.63 -9.74 4.15
N LEU A 179 -7.16 -10.31 5.26
CA LEU A 179 -5.74 -10.56 5.47
C LEU A 179 -5.22 -11.60 4.46
N ARG A 180 -4.06 -11.34 3.85
CA ARG A 180 -3.41 -12.27 2.93
C ARG A 180 -2.31 -13.07 3.64
N PRO A 181 -2.27 -14.41 3.49
CA PRO A 181 -1.22 -15.23 4.07
C PRO A 181 0.19 -14.78 3.66
N GLY A 182 1.08 -14.73 4.64
CA GLY A 182 2.48 -14.35 4.45
C GLY A 182 2.70 -12.86 4.18
N SER A 183 1.70 -12.01 4.43
CA SER A 183 1.80 -10.55 4.32
C SER A 183 2.37 -9.88 5.55
N LEU A 184 2.90 -8.67 5.33
CA LEU A 184 3.27 -7.74 6.39
C LEU A 184 2.09 -7.48 7.32
N ARG A 185 0.91 -7.14 6.77
CA ARG A 185 -0.30 -6.82 7.53
C ARG A 185 -0.78 -7.99 8.39
N GLU A 186 -0.83 -9.21 7.85
CA GLU A 186 -1.17 -10.42 8.62
C GLU A 186 -0.16 -10.63 9.76
N THR A 187 1.13 -10.54 9.45
CA THR A 187 2.19 -10.81 10.44
C THR A 187 2.22 -9.76 11.55
N ALA A 188 2.00 -8.48 11.23
CA ALA A 188 1.89 -7.40 12.20
C ALA A 188 0.64 -7.55 13.07
N GLY A 189 -0.52 -7.83 12.46
CA GLY A 189 -1.77 -8.08 13.18
C GLY A 189 -1.68 -9.27 14.15
N ALA A 190 -0.99 -10.36 13.75
CA ALA A 190 -0.70 -11.49 14.64
C ALA A 190 0.19 -11.14 15.84
N ARG A 191 0.80 -9.95 15.87
CA ARG A 191 1.56 -9.39 16.99
C ARG A 191 0.85 -8.24 17.71
N GLY A 192 -0.43 -8.00 17.37
CA GLY A 192 -1.23 -6.92 17.96
C GLY A 192 -0.90 -5.53 17.41
N VAL A 193 -0.23 -5.45 16.24
CA VAL A 193 0.12 -4.18 15.60
C VAL A 193 -0.82 -3.94 14.42
N PRO A 194 -1.85 -3.07 14.55
CA PRO A 194 -2.70 -2.69 13.42
C PRO A 194 -1.87 -1.99 12.33
N VAL A 195 -2.16 -2.30 11.07
CA VAL A 195 -1.48 -1.70 9.91
C VAL A 195 -2.50 -1.15 8.94
N LEU A 196 -2.37 0.15 8.63
CA LEU A 196 -3.09 0.78 7.55
C LEU A 196 -2.34 0.52 6.24
N THR A 197 -2.96 -0.21 5.30
CA THR A 197 -2.41 -0.34 3.95
C THR A 197 -2.96 0.78 3.08
N TYR A 198 -2.10 1.70 2.67
CA TYR A 198 -2.46 2.77 1.75
C TYR A 198 -2.19 2.36 0.31
N GLU A 199 -3.16 2.61 -0.57
CA GLU A 199 -3.12 2.22 -1.98
C GLU A 199 -3.47 3.45 -2.82
N ALA A 200 -2.52 3.94 -3.63
CA ALA A 200 -2.78 5.14 -4.45
C ALA A 200 -1.85 5.31 -5.65
N GLY A 201 -2.43 5.70 -6.77
CA GLY A 201 -1.72 5.89 -8.04
C GLY A 201 -1.32 4.55 -8.67
N GLY A 202 -0.41 4.63 -9.64
CA GLY A 202 0.10 3.47 -10.37
C GLY A 202 1.60 3.25 -10.18
N PRO A 203 2.13 2.10 -10.65
CA PRO A 203 3.52 1.74 -10.47
C PRO A 203 4.44 2.52 -11.42
N LEU A 204 5.74 2.53 -11.08
CA LEU A 204 6.85 3.08 -11.86
C LEU A 204 6.71 4.55 -12.24
N ARG A 205 5.93 5.32 -11.47
CA ARG A 205 5.74 6.76 -11.64
C ARG A 205 5.51 7.42 -10.28
N PHE A 206 5.59 8.75 -10.27
CA PHE A 206 5.09 9.55 -9.17
C PHE A 206 3.74 10.15 -9.53
N ASP A 207 2.81 10.07 -8.59
CA ASP A 207 1.48 10.65 -8.68
C ASP A 207 1.33 11.68 -7.55
N ASP A 208 1.29 12.96 -7.91
CA ASP A 208 1.36 14.06 -6.93
C ASP A 208 0.15 14.07 -5.99
N ASP A 209 -1.04 13.73 -6.48
CA ASP A 209 -2.27 13.70 -5.67
C ASP A 209 -2.26 12.51 -4.70
N ALA A 210 -1.76 11.35 -5.13
CA ALA A 210 -1.50 10.21 -4.26
C ALA A 210 -0.46 10.55 -3.18
N ILE A 211 0.62 11.23 -3.55
CA ILE A 211 1.68 11.59 -2.62
C ILE A 211 1.17 12.62 -1.59
N ASP A 212 0.46 13.67 -2.01
CA ASP A 212 -0.11 14.66 -1.07
C ASP A 212 -1.09 14.01 -0.10
N THR A 213 -2.00 13.18 -0.62
CA THR A 213 -2.98 12.45 0.19
C THR A 213 -2.29 11.58 1.23
N GLY A 214 -1.28 10.81 0.81
CA GLY A 214 -0.50 9.93 1.67
C GLY A 214 0.24 10.69 2.77
N VAL A 215 0.96 11.78 2.42
CA VAL A 215 1.67 12.61 3.40
C VAL A 215 0.71 13.19 4.43
N ARG A 216 -0.39 13.81 3.97
CA ARG A 216 -1.37 14.43 4.88
C ARG A 216 -2.04 13.39 5.77
N GLY A 217 -2.34 12.21 5.25
CA GLY A 217 -2.91 11.10 6.00
C GLY A 217 -1.99 10.56 7.09
N VAL A 218 -0.70 10.37 6.79
CA VAL A 218 0.31 9.99 7.79
C VAL A 218 0.35 11.00 8.94
N PHE A 219 0.43 12.31 8.64
CA PHE A 219 0.45 13.33 9.70
C PHE A 219 -0.84 13.33 10.54
N ARG A 220 -2.00 13.10 9.94
CA ARG A 220 -3.26 12.98 10.70
C ARG A 220 -3.25 11.78 11.65
N VAL A 221 -2.75 10.63 11.21
CA VAL A 221 -2.60 9.43 12.07
C VAL A 221 -1.62 9.69 13.21
N LEU A 222 -0.46 10.29 12.92
CA LEU A 222 0.51 10.64 13.96
C LEU A 222 -0.10 11.58 15.01
N ARG A 223 -0.89 12.58 14.58
CA ARG A 223 -1.60 13.48 15.49
C ARG A 223 -2.67 12.75 16.31
N SER A 224 -3.46 11.84 15.71
CA SER A 224 -4.49 11.10 16.46
C SER A 224 -3.92 10.17 17.52
N LEU A 225 -2.68 9.71 17.32
CA LEU A 225 -1.93 8.91 18.28
C LEU A 225 -1.18 9.77 19.32
N ASP A 226 -1.39 11.09 19.30
CA ASP A 226 -0.70 12.06 20.15
C ASP A 226 0.84 12.03 19.98
N ALA A 227 1.35 11.65 18.80
CA ALA A 227 2.78 11.71 18.51
C ALA A 227 3.25 13.15 18.20
N ILE A 228 2.34 13.98 17.68
CA ILE A 228 2.57 15.38 17.26
C ILE A 228 1.35 16.25 17.57
N ASP A 229 1.54 17.57 17.67
CA ASP A 229 0.49 18.51 18.06
C ASP A 229 -0.48 18.87 16.93
N ASP A 230 0.01 18.97 15.70
CA ASP A 230 -0.75 19.49 14.57
C ASP A 230 -0.65 18.60 13.33
N ALA A 231 -1.74 18.58 12.56
CA ALA A 231 -1.81 17.90 11.29
C ALA A 231 -2.71 18.67 10.30
N PRO A 232 -2.48 18.53 8.99
CA PRO A 232 -3.34 19.14 7.99
C PRO A 232 -4.80 18.73 8.15
N ALA A 233 -5.72 19.69 8.02
CA ALA A 233 -7.15 19.42 8.00
C ALA A 233 -7.49 18.37 6.91
N PRO A 234 -8.47 17.49 7.14
CA PRO A 234 -8.93 16.55 6.13
C PRO A 234 -9.54 17.31 4.94
N ALA A 235 -9.42 16.74 3.74
CA ALA A 235 -10.02 17.34 2.54
C ALA A 235 -11.54 17.11 2.46
N HIS A 236 -12.04 16.06 3.11
CA HIS A 236 -13.44 15.65 3.16
C HIS A 236 -13.84 15.33 4.61
N ASP A 237 -15.13 15.47 4.93
CA ASP A 237 -15.63 15.29 6.31
C ASP A 237 -15.49 13.84 6.79
N GLN A 238 -15.73 12.84 5.93
CA GLN A 238 -15.58 11.41 6.22
C GLN A 238 -15.22 10.65 4.93
N PRO A 239 -14.40 9.58 5.01
CA PRO A 239 -14.22 8.66 3.90
C PRO A 239 -15.50 7.88 3.63
N MET A 240 -15.63 7.37 2.41
CA MET A 240 -16.64 6.35 2.11
C MET A 240 -16.10 4.97 2.48
N ILE A 241 -16.85 4.26 3.31
CA ILE A 241 -16.54 2.88 3.69
C ILE A 241 -17.16 1.95 2.66
N LEU A 242 -16.33 1.13 2.04
CA LEU A 242 -16.67 0.20 0.97
C LEU A 242 -16.46 -1.22 1.49
N HIS A 243 -17.53 -2.01 1.55
CA HIS A 243 -17.48 -3.40 2.03
C HIS A 243 -17.34 -4.41 0.89
N GLU A 244 -17.66 -4.00 -0.34
CA GLU A 244 -17.66 -4.86 -1.51
C GLU A 244 -17.01 -4.13 -2.69
N SER A 245 -16.13 -4.84 -3.39
CA SER A 245 -15.54 -4.38 -4.63
C SER A 245 -15.22 -5.54 -5.54
N ARG A 246 -15.25 -5.29 -6.86
CA ARG A 246 -14.94 -6.30 -7.86
C ARG A 246 -14.25 -5.70 -9.08
N TRP A 247 -13.41 -6.52 -9.70
CA TRP A 247 -12.82 -6.21 -10.98
C TRP A 247 -13.75 -6.61 -12.11
N LEU A 248 -14.13 -5.64 -12.94
CA LEU A 248 -14.71 -5.92 -14.24
C LEU A 248 -13.60 -6.27 -15.22
N ARG A 249 -13.77 -7.41 -15.90
CA ARG A 249 -12.78 -7.99 -16.80
C ARG A 249 -13.23 -7.87 -18.26
N ALA A 250 -12.25 -7.81 -19.15
CA ALA A 250 -12.52 -7.79 -20.58
C ALA A 250 -13.14 -9.11 -21.03
N GLU A 251 -14.33 -9.08 -21.65
CA GLU A 251 -14.87 -10.28 -22.32
C GLU A 251 -14.21 -10.55 -23.67
N ARG A 252 -13.64 -9.50 -24.27
CA ARG A 252 -13.07 -9.49 -25.62
C ARG A 252 -11.75 -8.73 -25.63
N GLY A 253 -10.81 -9.21 -26.42
CA GLY A 253 -9.58 -8.49 -26.68
C GLY A 253 -9.76 -7.37 -27.71
N GLY A 254 -8.90 -6.37 -27.68
CA GLY A 254 -8.93 -5.27 -28.63
C GLY A 254 -8.27 -3.99 -28.12
N ILE A 255 -8.46 -2.91 -28.89
CA ILE A 255 -8.10 -1.56 -28.48
C ILE A 255 -9.15 -1.08 -27.49
N LEU A 256 -8.71 -0.71 -26.28
CA LEU A 256 -9.56 -0.27 -25.18
C LEU A 256 -9.73 1.25 -25.20
N GLU A 257 -10.99 1.68 -25.10
CA GLU A 257 -11.39 3.05 -24.83
C GLU A 257 -12.20 3.06 -23.53
N LEU A 258 -11.64 3.61 -22.45
CA LEU A 258 -12.36 3.81 -21.19
C LEU A 258 -13.19 5.08 -21.27
N HIS A 259 -14.47 4.99 -20.85
CA HIS A 259 -15.40 6.13 -20.81
C HIS A 259 -15.55 6.73 -19.40
N VAL A 260 -14.99 6.04 -18.41
CA VAL A 260 -14.94 6.42 -17.00
C VAL A 260 -13.53 6.22 -16.47
N GLY A 261 -13.16 6.96 -15.44
CA GLY A 261 -11.86 6.90 -14.80
C GLY A 261 -11.93 6.69 -13.28
N PRO A 262 -10.79 6.40 -12.64
CA PRO A 262 -10.69 6.35 -11.18
C PRO A 262 -11.23 7.64 -10.54
N GLY A 263 -12.13 7.49 -9.58
CA GLY A 263 -12.80 8.57 -8.86
C GLY A 263 -14.22 8.86 -9.35
N ASP A 264 -14.60 8.33 -10.53
CA ASP A 264 -15.94 8.51 -11.07
C ASP A 264 -16.99 7.70 -10.31
N HIS A 265 -18.17 8.28 -10.17
CA HIS A 265 -19.39 7.61 -9.72
C HIS A 265 -20.22 7.26 -10.95
N VAL A 266 -20.57 5.98 -11.12
CA VAL A 266 -21.29 5.47 -12.29
C VAL A 266 -22.70 5.04 -11.95
N GLN A 267 -23.64 5.23 -12.88
CA GLN A 267 -25.04 4.84 -12.75
C GLN A 267 -25.38 3.64 -13.64
N PRO A 268 -26.41 2.84 -13.33
CA PRO A 268 -26.85 1.75 -14.20
C PRO A 268 -27.12 2.21 -15.64
N GLY A 269 -26.61 1.48 -16.63
CA GLY A 269 -26.69 1.81 -18.06
C GLY A 269 -25.67 2.86 -18.54
N GLN A 270 -24.80 3.38 -17.66
CA GLN A 270 -23.71 4.28 -18.07
C GLN A 270 -22.63 3.49 -18.81
N PRO A 271 -22.18 3.91 -20.00
CA PRO A 271 -21.07 3.28 -20.69
C PRO A 271 -19.78 3.34 -19.87
N LEU A 272 -19.12 2.18 -19.70
CA LEU A 272 -17.88 2.04 -18.94
C LEU A 272 -16.66 1.98 -19.85
N TRP A 273 -16.68 1.13 -20.86
CA TRP A 273 -15.62 1.05 -21.85
C TRP A 273 -16.13 0.52 -23.18
N THR A 274 -15.28 0.66 -24.18
CA THR A 274 -15.47 0.03 -25.48
C THR A 274 -14.20 -0.67 -25.93
N THR A 275 -14.33 -1.90 -26.41
CA THR A 275 -13.26 -2.62 -27.11
C THR A 275 -13.52 -2.63 -28.61
N SER A 276 -12.46 -2.35 -29.38
CA SER A 276 -12.52 -2.35 -30.85
C SER A 276 -11.45 -3.26 -31.46
N SER A 277 -11.77 -3.92 -32.57
CA SER A 277 -10.75 -4.63 -33.35
C SER A 277 -9.78 -3.66 -34.01
N ALA A 278 -8.59 -4.14 -34.39
CA ALA A 278 -7.54 -3.29 -34.96
C ALA A 278 -7.95 -2.55 -36.25
N LEU A 279 -8.96 -3.06 -36.97
CA LEU A 279 -9.50 -2.44 -38.18
C LEU A 279 -10.81 -1.69 -37.94
N GLY A 280 -11.29 -1.61 -36.69
CA GLY A 280 -12.47 -0.84 -36.27
C GLY A 280 -13.83 -1.40 -36.67
N ALA A 281 -13.88 -2.55 -37.37
CA ALA A 281 -15.14 -3.14 -37.85
C ALA A 281 -15.99 -3.76 -36.74
N GLU A 282 -15.34 -4.26 -35.68
CA GLU A 282 -16.02 -4.84 -34.52
C GLU A 282 -15.82 -3.91 -33.32
N ARG A 283 -16.93 -3.53 -32.68
CA ARG A 283 -16.96 -2.65 -31.52
C ARG A 283 -17.97 -3.20 -30.52
N ALA A 284 -17.56 -3.38 -29.27
CA ALA A 284 -18.43 -3.80 -28.18
C ALA A 284 -18.31 -2.79 -27.03
N SER A 285 -19.45 -2.25 -26.59
CA SER A 285 -19.52 -1.36 -25.43
C SER A 285 -20.08 -2.13 -24.25
N ILE A 286 -19.49 -1.94 -23.07
CA ILE A 286 -19.99 -2.46 -21.81
C ILE A 286 -20.49 -1.29 -20.97
N GLU A 287 -21.65 -1.49 -20.35
CA GLU A 287 -22.32 -0.52 -19.50
C GLU A 287 -22.32 -1.01 -18.04
N ALA A 288 -22.45 -0.08 -17.10
CA ALA A 288 -22.58 -0.42 -15.69
C ALA A 288 -23.91 -1.13 -15.43
N GLU A 289 -23.87 -2.29 -14.77
CA GLU A 289 -25.10 -3.01 -14.39
C GLU A 289 -25.77 -2.38 -13.16
N GLU A 290 -24.99 -1.72 -12.32
CA GLU A 290 -25.43 -1.10 -11.09
C GLU A 290 -24.66 0.20 -10.78
N GLU A 291 -25.14 0.91 -9.77
CA GLU A 291 -24.46 2.10 -9.23
C GLU A 291 -23.17 1.68 -8.50
N ALA A 292 -22.05 2.34 -8.82
CA ALA A 292 -20.74 2.02 -8.25
C ALA A 292 -19.75 3.20 -8.32
N TYR A 293 -18.67 3.10 -7.55
CA TYR A 293 -17.50 3.98 -7.64
C TYR A 293 -16.37 3.27 -8.35
N VAL A 294 -15.73 3.94 -9.30
CA VAL A 294 -14.50 3.43 -9.94
C VAL A 294 -13.32 3.74 -9.01
N ILE A 295 -12.86 2.74 -8.27
CA ILE A 295 -11.75 2.89 -7.30
C ILE A 295 -10.38 2.55 -7.89
N GLY A 296 -10.36 1.96 -9.09
CA GLY A 296 -9.15 1.68 -9.84
C GLY A 296 -9.43 1.36 -11.30
N SER A 297 -8.41 1.42 -12.14
CA SER A 297 -8.52 1.08 -13.56
C SER A 297 -7.22 0.53 -14.12
N THR A 298 -7.33 -0.19 -15.23
CA THR A 298 -6.19 -0.49 -16.10
C THR A 298 -5.65 0.79 -16.76
N THR A 299 -4.38 0.73 -17.14
CA THR A 299 -3.67 1.72 -17.95
C THR A 299 -3.25 1.13 -19.31
N LEU A 300 -3.58 -0.13 -19.57
CA LEU A 300 -3.30 -0.78 -20.86
C LEU A 300 -4.24 -0.25 -21.96
N PRO A 301 -3.70 0.18 -23.11
CA PRO A 301 -4.51 0.58 -24.26
C PRO A 301 -4.98 -0.62 -25.10
N LEU A 302 -4.38 -1.79 -24.89
CA LEU A 302 -4.68 -3.04 -25.60
C LEU A 302 -4.97 -4.11 -24.58
N VAL A 303 -6.08 -4.82 -24.76
CA VAL A 303 -6.53 -5.81 -23.79
C VAL A 303 -6.80 -7.16 -24.41
N GLN A 304 -6.75 -8.20 -23.58
CA GLN A 304 -7.12 -9.57 -23.89
C GLN A 304 -8.33 -10.00 -23.03
N PRO A 305 -9.13 -10.99 -23.48
CA PRO A 305 -10.17 -11.55 -22.63
C PRO A 305 -9.60 -12.01 -21.29
N GLY A 306 -10.31 -11.71 -20.21
CA GLY A 306 -9.91 -12.01 -18.84
C GLY A 306 -9.21 -10.86 -18.13
N GLN A 307 -8.56 -9.92 -18.84
CA GLN A 307 -7.80 -8.86 -18.15
C GLN A 307 -8.71 -7.92 -17.34
N ALA A 308 -8.30 -7.63 -16.11
CA ALA A 308 -8.94 -6.66 -15.23
C ALA A 308 -8.88 -5.22 -15.80
N LEU A 309 -10.04 -4.57 -15.96
CA LEU A 309 -10.17 -3.25 -16.60
C LEU A 309 -10.57 -2.13 -15.63
N LEU A 310 -11.62 -2.35 -14.83
CA LEU A 310 -12.14 -1.37 -13.87
C LEU A 310 -12.37 -2.06 -12.54
N HIS A 311 -11.90 -1.45 -11.45
CA HIS A 311 -12.22 -1.88 -10.09
C HIS A 311 -13.38 -1.05 -9.60
N LEU A 312 -14.54 -1.69 -9.47
CA LEU A 312 -15.76 -1.03 -9.01
C LEU A 312 -16.01 -1.39 -7.55
N ALA A 313 -16.36 -0.40 -6.75
CA ALA A 313 -16.84 -0.61 -5.40
C ALA A 313 -18.28 -0.13 -5.27
N LEU A 314 -19.11 -0.91 -4.57
CA LEU A 314 -20.50 -0.55 -4.37
C LEU A 314 -20.61 0.57 -3.32
N PRO A 315 -21.58 1.49 -3.45
CA PRO A 315 -21.87 2.46 -2.40
C PRO A 315 -22.17 1.73 -1.07
N GLY A 316 -21.71 2.30 0.04
CA GLY A 316 -21.89 1.72 1.38
C GLY A 316 -23.35 1.40 1.76
N ASP A 317 -23.52 0.47 2.71
CA ASP A 317 -24.75 -0.17 3.24
C ASP A 317 -25.34 -1.37 2.46
N ARG A 318 -24.65 -1.94 1.47
CA ARG A 318 -24.99 -3.27 0.90
C ARG A 318 -24.19 -4.39 1.57
N LEU A 319 -24.88 -5.44 2.02
CA LEU A 319 -24.27 -6.65 2.60
C LEU A 319 -23.78 -7.58 1.49
N PRO A 320 -22.63 -8.26 1.66
CA PRO A 320 -22.06 -9.12 0.64
C PRO A 320 -22.99 -10.30 0.30
N SER A 321 -23.07 -10.64 -0.99
CA SER A 321 -23.70 -11.89 -1.44
C SER A 321 -22.73 -13.07 -1.27
N GLU A 322 -23.24 -14.25 -0.88
CA GLU A 322 -22.40 -15.44 -0.55
C GLU A 322 -21.58 -15.99 -1.74
N ASP A 323 -21.87 -15.53 -2.97
CA ASP A 323 -21.30 -16.05 -4.22
C ASP A 323 -20.28 -15.11 -4.89
N ASP A 324 -19.86 -14.02 -4.22
CA ASP A 324 -19.04 -12.99 -4.88
C ASP A 324 -17.52 -13.29 -4.80
N PRO A 325 -16.82 -13.51 -5.93
CA PRO A 325 -15.38 -13.76 -5.97
C PRO A 325 -14.62 -12.45 -5.70
N THR A 326 -14.59 -12.05 -4.43
CA THR A 326 -13.79 -10.93 -3.97
C THR A 326 -12.30 -11.30 -4.05
N GLU A 327 -11.65 -10.70 -5.06
CA GLU A 327 -10.20 -10.49 -5.18
C GLU A 327 -9.28 -11.66 -5.59
N GLU A 328 -9.46 -12.19 -6.80
CA GLU A 328 -8.35 -12.75 -7.58
C GLU A 328 -7.57 -11.60 -8.25
N GLU A 329 -6.90 -10.74 -7.46
CA GLU A 329 -6.16 -9.57 -7.99
C GLU A 329 -4.83 -9.92 -8.67
N ASP A 330 -4.32 -11.14 -8.50
CA ASP A 330 -2.93 -11.48 -8.84
C ASP A 330 -2.75 -12.37 -10.09
N GLU A 331 -3.78 -13.03 -10.64
CA GLU A 331 -3.61 -13.94 -11.81
C GLU A 331 -3.10 -13.26 -13.11
N ASP A 332 -3.16 -11.93 -13.17
CA ASP A 332 -2.78 -11.13 -14.35
C ASP A 332 -1.39 -10.48 -14.24
N ASP A 333 -0.63 -10.69 -13.16
CA ASP A 333 0.74 -10.16 -13.09
C ASP A 333 1.67 -11.01 -13.96
N PRO A 334 2.19 -10.48 -15.09
CA PRO A 334 3.03 -11.24 -16.01
C PRO A 334 4.35 -11.72 -15.37
N ASP A 335 4.72 -11.14 -14.23
CA ASP A 335 5.91 -11.52 -13.46
C ASP A 335 5.60 -12.51 -12.32
N GLU A 336 4.32 -12.83 -12.05
CA GLU A 336 3.95 -13.82 -11.04
C GLU A 336 4.29 -15.24 -11.55
N PRO A 337 5.06 -16.04 -10.79
CA PRO A 337 5.40 -17.38 -11.23
C PRO A 337 4.14 -18.26 -11.21
N HIS A 338 3.65 -18.66 -12.39
CA HIS A 338 2.68 -19.76 -12.50
C HIS A 338 3.28 -21.00 -11.82
N VAL A 339 2.75 -21.36 -10.65
CA VAL A 339 3.11 -22.62 -9.99
C VAL A 339 2.40 -23.74 -10.76
N PRO A 340 3.13 -24.71 -11.33
CA PRO A 340 2.53 -25.81 -12.10
C PRO A 340 1.76 -26.80 -11.23
#